data_AF-X1MR66-F1
#
_entry.id   AF-X1MR66-F1
#
_cell.length_a   1.000
_cell.length_b   1.000
_cell.length_c   1.000
_cell.angle_alpha   90.00
_cell.angle_beta   90.00
_cell.angle_gamma   90.00
#
_symmetry.space_group_name_H-M   'P 1'
#
loop_
_entity.id
_entity.type
_entity.pdbx_description
1 polymer ?
#
loop_
_entity_poly.entity_id
_entity_poly.type
_entity_poly.pdbx_seq_one_letter_code
_entity_poly.pdbx_strand_id
1 'polypeptide(L)' 'DEKDKPPRYWTTAQTLSFIEAKRITPERGRRELYAIGYDTEHINVYMEVSE' A
#
# COMPACT_ATOMS: atom_id res chain seq x y z
N ASP A 1 7.53 -3.67 -29.09
CA ASP A 1 8.40 -3.70 -27.92
C ASP A 1 7.60 -3.16 -26.75
N GLU A 2 6.80 -4.01 -26.08
CA GLU A 2 5.86 -3.52 -25.05
C GLU A 2 5.54 -4.58 -23.99
N LYS A 3 6.50 -5.47 -23.75
CA LYS A 3 6.39 -6.52 -22.74
C LYS A 3 7.41 -6.20 -21.66
N ASP A 4 6.99 -6.26 -20.39
CA ASP A 4 7.82 -6.01 -19.19
C ASP A 4 8.04 -4.55 -18.76
N LYS A 5 6.96 -3.78 -18.58
CA LYS A 5 7.01 -2.73 -17.55
C LYS A 5 6.62 -3.38 -16.22
N PRO A 6 7.48 -3.33 -15.18
CA PRO A 6 7.10 -3.81 -13.87
C PRO A 6 5.83 -3.07 -13.42
N PRO A 7 4.94 -3.73 -12.65
CA PRO A 7 3.77 -3.06 -12.11
C PRO A 7 4.22 -1.81 -11.36
N ARG A 8 3.66 -0.65 -11.71
CA ARG A 8 4.02 0.60 -11.05
C ARG A 8 3.24 0.69 -9.74
N TYR A 9 3.86 0.20 -8.69
CA TYR A 9 3.33 0.32 -7.34
C TYR A 9 3.47 1.75 -6.80
N TRP A 10 2.57 2.13 -5.91
CA TRP A 10 2.71 3.37 -5.14
C TRP A 10 3.82 3.26 -4.10
N THR A 11 4.39 4.40 -3.71
CA THR A 11 5.26 4.45 -2.53
C THR A 11 4.44 4.23 -1.27
N THR A 12 5.09 3.83 -0.18
CA THR A 12 4.46 3.69 1.15
C THR A 12 3.66 4.94 1.53
N ALA A 13 4.28 6.11 1.39
CA ALA A 13 3.64 7.39 1.69
C ALA A 13 2.38 7.63 0.83
N GLN A 14 2.44 7.35 -0.47
CA GLN A 14 1.27 7.48 -1.35
C GLN A 14 0.15 6.53 -0.95
N THR A 15 0.47 5.26 -0.68
CA THR A 15 -0.52 4.26 -0.26
C THR A 15 -1.19 4.67 1.05
N LEU A 16 -0.41 5.09 2.05
CA LEU A 16 -0.95 5.55 3.34
C LEU A 16 -1.81 6.80 3.18
N SER A 17 -1.35 7.80 2.42
CA SER A 17 -2.16 8.99 2.13
C SER A 17 -3.47 8.66 1.40
N PHE A 18 -3.48 7.65 0.52
CA PHE A 18 -4.72 7.23 -0.15
C PHE A 18 -5.67 6.47 0.77
N ILE A 19 -5.16 5.70 1.74
CA ILE A 19 -5.98 5.06 2.79
C ILE A 19 -6.59 6.16 3.67
N GLU A 20 -5.78 7.09 4.17
CA GLU A 20 -6.21 8.19 5.05
C GLU A 20 -7.25 9.09 4.37
N ALA A 21 -7.02 9.45 3.10
CA ALA A 21 -7.94 10.22 2.29
C ALA A 21 -9.16 9.41 1.79
N LYS A 22 -9.32 8.14 2.20
CA LYS A 22 -10.38 7.22 1.80
C LYS A 22 -10.55 7.09 0.29
N ARG A 23 -9.45 7.26 -0.46
CA ARG A 23 -9.40 7.11 -1.92
C ARG A 23 -9.29 5.64 -2.34
N ILE A 24 -8.75 4.81 -1.45
CA ILE A 24 -8.70 3.35 -1.58
C ILE A 24 -9.20 2.70 -0.29
N THR A 25 -9.60 1.43 -0.37
CA THR A 25 -9.93 0.66 0.83
C THR A 25 -8.65 0.31 1.62
N PRO A 26 -8.75 0.15 2.95
CA PRO A 26 -7.63 -0.30 3.77
C PRO A 26 -7.07 -1.65 3.29
N GLU A 27 -7.92 -2.58 2.86
CA GLU A 27 -7.49 -3.86 2.28
C GLU A 27 -6.67 -3.70 0.99
N ARG A 28 -7.06 -2.75 0.13
CA ARG A 28 -6.29 -2.43 -1.09
C ARG A 28 -4.92 -1.86 -0.72
N GLY A 29 -4.88 -0.97 0.26
CA GLY A 29 -3.61 -0.41 0.75
C GLY A 29 -2.69 -1.48 1.34
N ARG A 30 -3.22 -2.43 2.12
CA ARG A 30 -2.45 -3.58 2.64
C ARG A 30 -1.82 -4.42 1.53
N ARG A 31 -2.58 -4.70 0.44
CA ARG A 31 -2.06 -5.45 -0.71
C ARG A 31 -0.94 -4.70 -1.44
N GLU A 32 -1.05 -3.38 -1.56
CA GLU A 32 -0.01 -2.57 -2.20
C GLU A 32 1.27 -2.53 -1.34
N LEU A 33 1.14 -2.35 -0.02
CA LEU A 33 2.27 -2.41 0.91
C LEU A 33 2.98 -3.78 0.85
N TYR A 34 2.21 -4.87 0.77
CA TYR A 34 2.75 -6.20 0.54
C TYR A 34 3.53 -6.31 -0.78
N ALA A 35 2.97 -5.76 -1.86
CA ALA A 35 3.56 -5.84 -3.19
C ALA A 35 4.87 -5.04 -3.34
N ILE A 36 5.08 -4.01 -2.51
CA ILE A 36 6.34 -3.25 -2.45
C ILE A 36 7.33 -3.80 -1.41
N GLY A 37 7.01 -4.92 -0.75
CA GLY A 37 7.94 -5.67 0.11
C GLY A 37 7.77 -5.48 1.62
N TYR A 38 6.68 -4.88 2.08
CA TYR A 38 6.38 -4.85 3.53
C TYR A 38 5.79 -6.18 3.99
N ASP A 39 6.16 -6.60 5.19
CA ASP A 39 5.54 -7.73 5.88
C ASP A 39 4.30 -7.30 6.68
N THR A 40 3.58 -8.30 7.20
CA THR A 40 2.34 -8.09 7.96
C THR A 40 2.53 -7.24 9.20
N GLU A 41 3.65 -7.36 9.91
CA GLU A 41 3.91 -6.65 11.16
C GLU A 41 4.03 -5.15 10.89
N HIS A 42 4.86 -4.75 9.93
CA HIS A 42 4.96 -3.35 9.53
C HIS A 42 3.64 -2.78 9.01
N ILE A 43 2.91 -3.56 8.21
CA ILE A 43 1.61 -3.15 7.70
C ILE A 43 0.64 -2.92 8.86
N ASN A 44 0.59 -3.82 9.84
CA ASN A 44 -0.27 -3.65 11.00
C ASN A 44 0.11 -2.41 11.79
N VAL A 45 1.41 -2.14 12.02
CA VAL A 45 1.85 -0.90 12.69
C VAL A 45 1.31 0.35 12.00
N TYR A 46 1.29 0.42 10.66
CA TYR A 46 0.70 1.56 9.95
C TYR A 46 -0.83 1.62 10.01
N MET A 47 -1.49 0.47 10.10
CA MET A 47 -2.95 0.36 10.01
C MET A 47 -3.65 0.39 11.38
N GLU A 48 -2.92 0.14 12.47
CA GLU A 48 -3.44 0.11 13.85
C GLU A 48 -3.56 1.52 14.46
N VAL A 49 -2.86 2.53 13.90
CA VAL A 49 -2.94 3.94 14.36
C VAL A 49 -4.24 4.65 13.91
N SER A 50 -5.30 3.89 13.63
CA SER A 50 -6.61 4.40 13.20
C SER A 50 -7.71 3.99 14.18
N GLU A 51 -7.49 4.19 15.48
CA GLU A 51 -8.55 4.21 16.51
C GLU A 51 -8.76 5.63 17.04
#